data_AF-A0A4R2JWV2-F1
#
_entry.id   AF-A0A4R2JWV2-F1
#
_cell.length_a   1.000
_cell.length_b   1.000
_cell.length_c   1.000
_cell.angle_alpha   90.00
_cell.angle_beta   90.00
_cell.angle_gamma   90.00
#
_symmetry.space_group_name_H-M   'P 1'
#
loop_
_entity.id
_entity.type
_entity.pdbx_description
1 polymer ?
#
loop_
_entity_poly.entity_id
_entity_poly.type
_entity_poly.pdbx_seq_one_letter_code
_entity_poly.pdbx_strand_id
1 'polypeptide(L)'
;MFRKEYRKKLFIVLFGVALFAYFLSLVHFLSGFENSLFVGSLILLISMGLSGFLSRKLSEPIEKLQEGVKKISNGDFSYRLDIKSSNEFEELSKNFNFMTQQLAQAYERLKEQTDNLIRQNEELQEFNAELEASYE
;
A
#
# COMPACT_ATOMS: atom_id res chain seq x y z
N MET A 1 -35.62 35.65 67.51
CA MET A 1 -34.59 34.60 67.71
C MET A 1 -34.72 33.45 66.72
N PHE A 2 -35.94 32.91 66.51
CA PHE A 2 -36.22 31.75 65.64
C PHE A 2 -35.72 31.83 64.18
N ARG A 3 -35.83 32.97 63.48
CA ARG A 3 -35.35 33.14 62.08
C ARG A 3 -33.86 32.84 61.87
N LYS A 4 -33.00 33.11 62.86
CA LYS A 4 -31.54 32.89 62.75
C LYS A 4 -31.20 31.40 62.83
N GLU A 5 -32.02 30.63 63.54
CA GLU A 5 -31.86 29.19 63.71
C GLU A 5 -32.31 28.42 62.45
N TYR A 6 -33.44 28.84 61.85
CA TYR A 6 -33.89 28.28 60.57
C TYR A 6 -32.88 28.50 59.44
N ARG A 7 -32.24 29.69 59.37
CA ARG A 7 -31.21 29.96 58.37
C ARG A 7 -29.97 29.06 58.53
N LYS A 8 -29.57 28.76 59.77
CA LYS A 8 -28.45 27.83 60.03
C LYS A 8 -28.80 26.40 59.63
N LYS A 9 -29.99 25.92 59.99
CA LYS A 9 -30.47 24.59 59.59
C LYS A 9 -30.57 24.47 58.07
N LEU A 10 -31.10 25.49 57.39
CA LEU A 10 -31.19 25.55 55.94
C LEU A 10 -29.80 25.50 55.28
N PHE A 11 -28.83 26.25 55.80
CA PHE A 11 -27.46 26.25 55.28
C PHE A 11 -26.79 24.88 55.42
N ILE A 12 -26.98 24.20 56.56
CA ILE A 12 -26.44 22.85 56.78
C ILE A 12 -27.05 21.84 55.79
N VAL A 13 -28.36 21.90 55.56
CA VAL A 13 -29.04 21.02 54.59
C VAL A 13 -28.52 21.28 53.18
N LEU A 14 -28.44 22.55 52.75
CA LEU A 14 -27.93 22.91 51.42
C LEU A 14 -26.47 22.48 51.24
N PHE A 15 -25.64 22.65 52.26
CA PHE A 15 -24.25 22.22 52.24
C PHE A 15 -24.13 20.70 52.12
N GLY A 16 -24.95 19.94 52.86
CA GLY A 16 -25.00 18.48 52.76
C GLY A 16 -25.44 18.00 51.37
N VAL A 17 -26.45 18.63 50.78
CA VAL A 17 -26.91 18.32 49.41
C VAL A 17 -25.83 18.61 48.38
N ALA A 18 -25.13 19.74 48.50
CA ALA A 18 -24.03 20.08 47.61
C ALA A 18 -22.88 19.07 47.72
N LEU A 19 -22.46 18.70 48.93
CA LEU A 19 -21.41 17.71 49.15
C LEU A 19 -21.78 16.33 48.58
N PHE A 20 -23.04 15.91 48.76
CA PHE A 20 -23.52 14.65 48.21
C PHE A 20 -23.52 14.66 46.68
N ALA A 21 -23.93 15.77 46.06
CA ALA A 21 -23.87 15.93 44.61
C ALA A 21 -22.42 15.89 44.07
N TYR A 22 -21.47 16.54 44.75
CA TYR A 22 -20.04 16.47 44.40
C TYR A 22 -19.50 15.05 44.55
N PHE A 23 -19.89 14.33 45.60
CA PHE A 23 -19.47 12.94 45.84
C PHE A 23 -19.99 12.00 44.74
N LEU A 24 -21.27 12.11 44.37
CA LEU A 24 -21.84 11.34 43.25
C LEU A 24 -21.13 11.63 41.92
N SER A 25 -20.87 12.92 41.65
CA SER A 25 -20.11 13.35 40.46
C SER A 25 -18.69 12.79 40.46
N LEU A 26 -18.01 12.79 41.61
CA LEU A 26 -16.67 12.24 41.77
C LEU A 26 -16.64 10.72 41.55
N VAL A 27 -17.62 9.98 42.06
CA VAL A 27 -17.73 8.53 41.84
C VAL A 27 -17.96 8.21 40.36
N HIS A 28 -18.80 8.98 39.67
CA HIS A 28 -19.03 8.82 38.22
C HIS A 28 -17.79 9.19 37.38
N PHE A 29 -17.02 10.20 37.81
CA PHE A 29 -15.76 10.58 37.17
C PHE A 29 -14.68 9.51 37.37
N LEU A 30 -14.55 8.98 38.60
CA LEU A 30 -13.60 7.93 38.93
C LEU A 30 -13.94 6.60 38.22
N SER A 31 -15.22 6.24 38.09
CA SER A 31 -15.65 5.05 37.33
C SER A 31 -15.53 5.25 35.82
N GLY A 32 -15.70 6.48 35.33
CA GLY A 32 -15.47 6.84 33.93
C GLY A 32 -14.00 6.73 33.50
N PHE A 33 -13.06 6.89 34.43
CA PHE A 33 -11.62 6.81 34.17
C PHE A 33 -11.18 5.39 33.78
N GLU A 34 -11.67 4.36 34.46
CA GLU A 34 -11.37 2.96 34.11
C GLU A 34 -11.94 2.59 32.72
N ASN A 35 -13.15 3.05 32.41
CA ASN A 35 -13.75 2.85 31.08
C ASN A 35 -12.97 3.59 29.99
N SER A 36 -12.48 4.81 30.25
CA SER A 36 -11.69 5.57 29.28
C SER A 36 -10.32 4.92 29.01
N LEU A 37 -9.64 4.42 30.03
CA LEU A 37 -8.39 3.68 29.88
C LEU A 37 -8.60 2.37 29.11
N PHE A 38 -9.66 1.62 29.43
CA PHE A 38 -10.00 0.39 28.71
C PHE A 38 -10.27 0.67 27.22
N VAL A 39 -11.13 1.66 26.91
CA VAL A 39 -11.42 2.06 25.52
C VAL A 39 -10.17 2.54 24.80
N GLY A 40 -9.32 3.34 25.45
CA GLY A 40 -8.05 3.80 24.89
C GLY A 40 -7.11 2.63 24.56
N SER A 41 -6.98 1.66 25.46
CA SER A 41 -6.15 0.47 25.23
C SER A 41 -6.68 -0.40 24.08
N LEU A 42 -8.00 -0.54 23.96
CA LEU A 42 -8.64 -1.29 22.88
C LEU A 42 -8.43 -0.62 21.52
N ILE A 43 -8.55 0.71 21.45
CA ILE A 43 -8.25 1.48 20.24
C ILE A 43 -6.78 1.29 19.85
N LEU A 44 -5.84 1.40 20.80
CA LEU A 44 -4.41 1.19 20.53
C LEU A 44 -4.12 -0.20 19.97
N LEU A 45 -4.71 -1.25 20.56
CA LEU A 45 -4.56 -2.62 20.08
C LEU A 45 -5.10 -2.80 18.64
N ILE A 46 -6.27 -2.26 18.36
CA ILE A 46 -6.88 -2.31 17.01
C ILE A 46 -6.01 -1.52 16.02
N SER A 47 -5.55 -0.32 16.38
CA SER A 47 -4.68 0.51 15.53
C SER A 47 -3.36 -0.18 15.22
N MET A 48 -2.75 -0.87 16.20
CA MET A 48 -1.51 -1.61 15.99
C MET A 48 -1.71 -2.79 15.03
N GLY A 49 -2.82 -3.54 15.19
CA GLY A 49 -3.20 -4.61 14.28
C GLY A 49 -3.49 -4.11 12.86
N LEU A 50 -4.28 -3.04 12.73
CA LEU A 50 -4.60 -2.41 11.45
C LEU A 50 -3.36 -1.86 10.74
N SER A 51 -2.44 -1.25 11.48
CA SER A 51 -1.18 -0.71 10.92
C SER A 51 -0.35 -1.82 10.27
N GLY A 52 -0.16 -2.95 10.97
CA GLY A 52 0.56 -4.10 10.42
C GLY A 52 -0.16 -4.73 9.22
N PHE A 53 -1.48 -4.85 9.28
CA PHE A 53 -2.29 -5.35 8.17
C PHE A 53 -2.17 -4.45 6.92
N LEU A 54 -2.32 -3.14 7.09
CA LEU A 54 -2.29 -2.17 6.00
C LEU A 54 -0.88 -2.07 5.41
N SER A 55 0.16 -2.09 6.25
CA SER A 55 1.55 -2.14 5.81
C SER A 55 1.79 -3.33 4.89
N ARG A 56 1.39 -4.55 5.27
CA ARG A 56 1.52 -5.73 4.40
C ARG A 56 0.72 -5.60 3.12
N LYS A 57 -0.54 -5.14 3.21
CA LYS A 57 -1.44 -5.01 2.06
C LYS A 57 -0.96 -4.01 1.01
N LEU A 58 -0.14 -3.02 1.40
CA LEU A 58 0.42 -2.02 0.50
C LEU A 58 1.86 -2.35 0.08
N SER A 59 2.72 -2.71 1.03
CA SER A 59 4.14 -2.95 0.78
C SER A 59 4.40 -4.16 -0.10
N GLU A 60 3.69 -5.28 0.12
CA GLU A 60 3.94 -6.51 -0.65
C GLU A 60 3.67 -6.35 -2.16
N PRO A 61 2.54 -5.75 -2.61
CA PRO A 61 2.35 -5.43 -4.03
C PRO A 61 3.43 -4.49 -4.61
N ILE A 62 3.88 -3.50 -3.83
CA ILE A 62 4.90 -2.54 -4.26
C ILE A 62 6.25 -3.23 -4.46
N GLU A 63 6.65 -4.11 -3.54
CA GLU A 63 7.89 -4.89 -3.65
C GLU A 63 7.87 -5.82 -4.86
N LYS A 64 6.76 -6.52 -5.11
CA LYS A 64 6.59 -7.36 -6.31
C LYS A 64 6.68 -6.55 -7.59
N LEU A 65 6.08 -5.36 -7.63
CA LEU A 65 6.19 -4.46 -8.78
C LEU A 65 7.65 -4.01 -8.99
N GLN A 66 8.36 -3.63 -7.93
CA GLN A 66 9.76 -3.23 -8.00
C GLN A 66 10.65 -4.37 -8.53
N GLU A 67 10.42 -5.61 -8.07
CA GLU A 67 11.11 -6.79 -8.59
C GLU A 67 10.81 -6.99 -10.08
N GLY A 68 9.54 -6.90 -10.48
CA GLY A 68 9.13 -7.02 -11.86
C GLY A 68 9.81 -5.99 -12.76
N VAL A 69 9.76 -4.70 -12.39
CA VAL A 69 10.43 -3.62 -13.11
C VAL A 69 11.94 -3.89 -13.25
N LYS A 70 12.59 -4.38 -12.19
CA LYS A 70 14.02 -4.73 -12.22
C LYS A 70 14.32 -5.88 -13.19
N LYS A 71 13.44 -6.87 -13.31
CA LYS A 71 13.59 -7.95 -14.29
C LYS A 71 13.46 -7.43 -15.72
N ILE A 72 12.45 -6.58 -15.98
CA ILE A 72 12.28 -5.94 -17.29
C ILE A 72 13.50 -5.08 -17.65
N SER A 73 14.03 -4.29 -16.71
CA SER A 73 15.21 -3.45 -16.97
C SER A 73 16.47 -4.27 -17.29
N ASN A 74 16.53 -5.52 -16.84
CA ASN A 74 17.62 -6.44 -17.15
C ASN A 74 17.37 -7.26 -18.43
N GLY A 75 16.32 -6.96 -19.19
CA GLY A 75 15.99 -7.61 -20.46
C GLY A 75 15.11 -8.88 -20.33
N ASP A 76 14.67 -9.25 -19.12
CA ASP A 76 13.75 -10.36 -18.94
C ASP A 76 12.31 -9.91 -19.17
N PHE A 77 11.87 -9.90 -20.43
CA PHE A 77 10.49 -9.61 -20.82
C PHE A 77 9.54 -10.81 -20.68
N SER A 78 10.03 -11.95 -20.14
CA SER A 78 9.19 -13.12 -19.89
C SER A 78 8.47 -13.05 -18.54
N TYR A 79 8.99 -12.25 -17.60
CA TYR A 79 8.40 -12.08 -16.29
C TYR A 79 6.95 -11.59 -16.36
N ARG A 80 6.09 -12.13 -15.50
CA ARG A 80 4.70 -11.71 -15.34
C ARG A 80 4.44 -11.41 -13.87
N LEU A 81 3.86 -10.24 -13.62
CA LEU A 81 3.42 -9.81 -12.31
C LEU A 81 2.08 -10.49 -12.01
N ASP A 82 2.00 -11.22 -10.89
CA ASP A 82 0.77 -11.84 -10.38
C ASP A 82 0.43 -11.25 -9.00
N ILE A 83 -0.34 -10.16 -9.01
CA ILE A 83 -0.93 -9.59 -7.81
C ILE A 83 -2.42 -9.92 -7.77
N LYS A 84 -2.79 -10.88 -6.92
CA LYS A 84 -4.18 -11.23 -6.63
C LYS A 84 -4.74 -10.27 -5.60
N SER A 85 -5.48 -9.29 -6.07
CA SER A 85 -6.20 -8.33 -5.23
C SER A 85 -7.54 -8.00 -5.89
N SER A 86 -8.45 -7.34 -5.19
CA SER A 86 -9.75 -6.88 -5.73
C SER A 86 -9.77 -5.37 -5.90
N ASN A 87 -8.61 -4.77 -6.20
CA ASN A 87 -8.40 -3.33 -6.21
C ASN A 87 -7.43 -2.91 -7.33
N GLU A 88 -6.95 -1.67 -7.28
CA GLU A 88 -6.09 -1.03 -8.27
C GLU A 88 -4.79 -1.80 -8.55
N PHE A 89 -4.30 -2.62 -7.61
CA PHE A 89 -3.09 -3.41 -7.82
C PHE A 89 -3.29 -4.58 -8.80
N GLU A 90 -4.51 -5.13 -8.91
CA GLU A 90 -4.81 -6.16 -9.91
C GLU A 90 -4.78 -5.55 -11.32
N GLU A 91 -5.38 -4.36 -11.47
CA GLU A 91 -5.35 -3.61 -12.73
C GLU A 91 -3.92 -3.22 -13.11
N LEU A 92 -3.12 -2.75 -12.14
CA LEU A 92 -1.71 -2.46 -12.35
C LEU A 92 -0.92 -3.69 -12.81
N SER A 93 -1.22 -4.86 -12.22
CA SER A 93 -0.64 -6.15 -12.64
C SER A 93 -0.95 -6.47 -14.09
N LYS A 94 -2.21 -6.27 -14.52
CA LYS A 94 -2.64 -6.48 -15.91
C LYS A 94 -1.94 -5.52 -16.87
N ASN A 95 -1.89 -4.24 -16.53
CA ASN A 95 -1.24 -3.21 -17.34
C ASN A 95 0.27 -3.43 -17.46
N PHE A 96 0.93 -3.81 -16.37
CA PHE A 96 2.35 -4.18 -16.37
C PHE A 96 2.62 -5.37 -17.29
N ASN A 97 1.79 -6.42 -17.22
CA ASN A 97 1.94 -7.61 -18.06
C ASN A 97 1.71 -7.30 -19.54
N PHE A 98 0.72 -6.46 -19.85
CA PHE A 98 0.47 -6.00 -21.20
C PHE A 98 1.68 -5.24 -21.77
N MET A 99 2.20 -4.26 -21.05
CA MET A 99 3.41 -3.52 -21.44
C MET A 99 4.60 -4.46 -21.67
N THR A 100 4.80 -5.41 -20.75
CA THR A 100 5.90 -6.39 -20.85
C THR A 100 5.76 -7.29 -22.07
N GLN A 101 4.54 -7.71 -22.40
CA GLN A 101 4.26 -8.49 -23.61
C GLN A 101 4.57 -7.68 -24.88
N GLN A 102 4.21 -6.39 -24.91
CA GLN A 102 4.52 -5.52 -26.04
C GLN A 102 6.03 -5.34 -26.23
N LEU A 103 6.78 -5.20 -25.13
CA LEU A 103 8.25 -5.15 -25.16
C LEU A 103 8.85 -6.44 -25.71
N ALA A 104 8.37 -7.61 -25.27
CA ALA A 104 8.83 -8.90 -25.76
C ALA A 104 8.63 -9.03 -27.29
N GLN A 105 7.43 -8.67 -27.77
CA GLN A 105 7.12 -8.70 -29.21
C GLN A 105 7.95 -7.71 -30.02
N ALA A 106 8.18 -6.51 -29.49
CA ALA A 106 9.02 -5.51 -30.15
C ALA A 106 10.48 -5.98 -30.27
N TYR A 107 11.00 -6.61 -29.20
CA TYR A 107 12.35 -7.17 -29.20
C TYR A 107 12.50 -8.32 -30.20
N GLU A 108 11.52 -9.22 -30.27
CA GLU A 108 11.51 -10.33 -31.24
C GLU A 108 11.52 -9.83 -32.69
N ARG A 109 10.68 -8.82 -33.01
CA ARG A 109 10.68 -8.19 -34.33
C ARG A 109 12.01 -7.53 -34.67
N LEU A 110 12.62 -6.84 -33.71
CA LEU A 110 13.93 -6.21 -33.92
C LEU A 110 15.01 -7.25 -34.19
N LYS A 111 14.96 -8.39 -33.50
CA LYS A 111 15.85 -9.52 -33.74
C LYS A 111 15.67 -10.10 -35.13
N GLU A 112 14.43 -10.38 -35.54
CA GLU A 112 14.13 -10.87 -36.89
C GLU A 112 14.61 -9.91 -37.98
N GLN A 113 14.43 -8.61 -37.79
CA GLN A 113 14.93 -7.59 -38.72
C GLN A 113 16.46 -7.58 -38.80
N THR A 114 17.14 -7.76 -37.66
CA THR A 114 18.60 -7.84 -37.62
C THR A 114 19.11 -9.09 -38.35
N ASP A 115 18.48 -10.24 -38.10
CA ASP A 115 18.84 -11.51 -38.75
C ASP A 115 18.58 -11.45 -40.27
N ASN A 116 17.53 -10.75 -40.71
CA ASN A 116 17.28 -10.51 -42.13
C ASN A 116 18.35 -9.60 -42.77
N LEU A 117 18.74 -8.53 -42.07
CA LEU A 117 19.76 -7.61 -42.56
C LEU A 117 21.12 -8.28 -42.70
N ILE A 118 21.48 -9.16 -41.76
CA ILE A 118 22.72 -9.95 -41.81
C ILE A 118 22.71 -10.85 -43.04
N ARG A 119 21.64 -11.62 -43.26
CA ARG A 119 21.50 -12.49 -44.44
C ARG A 119 21.60 -11.72 -45.76
N GLN A 120 20.94 -10.57 -45.86
CA GLN A 120 21.03 -9.73 -47.06
C GLN A 120 22.46 -9.20 -47.30
N ASN A 121 23.20 -8.90 -46.23
CA ASN A 121 24.59 -8.46 -46.34
C ASN A 121 25.49 -9.60 -46.84
N GLU A 122 25.29 -10.82 -46.33
CA GLU A 122 26.01 -12.03 -46.77
C GLU A 122 25.73 -12.32 -48.26
N GLU A 123 24.47 -12.28 -48.70
CA GLU A 123 24.09 -12.46 -50.10
C GLU A 123 24.75 -11.41 -51.03
N LEU A 124 24.79 -10.15 -50.61
CA LEU A 124 25.46 -9.08 -51.37
C LEU A 124 26.97 -9.29 -51.46
N GLN A 125 27.59 -9.79 -50.40
CA GLN A 125 29.03 -10.10 -50.40
C GLN A 125 29.36 -11.25 -51.34
N GLU A 126 28.56 -12.32 -51.33
CA GLU A 126 28.71 -13.44 -52.26
C GLU A 126 28.57 -12.96 -53.72
N PHE A 127 27.54 -12.16 -54.00
CA PHE A 127 27.33 -11.61 -55.33
C PHE A 127 28.50 -10.73 -55.81
N ASN A 128 29.03 -9.86 -54.94
CA ASN A 128 30.20 -9.03 -55.28
C ASN A 128 31.45 -9.89 -55.54
N ALA A 129 31.69 -10.94 -54.75
CA ALA A 129 32.83 -11.83 -54.93
C ALA A 129 32.73 -12.63 -56.24
N GLU A 130 31.54 -13.08 -56.62
CA GLU A 130 31.30 -13.74 -57.91
C GLU A 130 31.55 -12.78 -59.09
N LEU A 131 31.11 -11.52 -58.96
CA LEU A 131 31.35 -10.50 -59.97
C LEU A 131 32.86 -10.23 -60.16
N GLU A 132 33.61 -10.10 -59.06
CA GLU A 132 35.06 -9.91 -59.09
C GLU A 132 35.78 -11.10 -59.76
N ALA A 133 35.40 -12.33 -59.41
CA ALA A 133 35.95 -13.54 -60.04
C ALA A 133 35.60 -13.67 -61.53
N SER A 134 34.48 -13.10 -61.99
CA SER A 134 34.14 -13.07 -63.42
C SER A 134 34.99 -12.08 -64.24
N TYR A 135 35.68 -11.14 -63.58
CA TYR A 135 36.55 -10.16 -64.24
C TYR A 135 38.03 -10.57 -64.28
N GLU A 136 38.44 -11.60 -63.54
CA GLU A 136 39.77 -12.24 -63.61
C GLU A 136 39.83 -13.34 -64.69
#